data_AF-A0AAD6ZNL5-F1
#
_entry.id   AF-A0AAD6ZNL5-F1
#
_cell.length_a   1.000
_cell.length_b   1.000
_cell.length_c   1.000
_cell.angle_alpha   90.00
_cell.angle_beta   90.00
_cell.angle_gamma   90.00
#
_symmetry.space_group_name_H-M   'P 1'
#
loop_
_entity.id
_entity.type
_entity.pdbx_description
1 polymer ?
#
loop_
_entity_poly.entity_id
_entity_poly.type
_entity_poly.pdbx_seq_one_letter_code
_entity_poly.pdbx_strand_id
1 'polypeptide(L)' 'LAREFDDMLRRFGLQRKILAWTGDNATSNDTQNTALDRSSENDFDAANRVRCFNHTMNLAV' A
#
# COMPACT_ATOMS: atom_id res chain seq x y z
N LEU A 1 9.94 -2.44 -3.29
CA LEU A 1 8.49 -2.17 -3.34
C LEU A 1 8.15 -0.91 -2.55
N ALA A 2 8.18 -0.90 -1.21
CA ALA A 2 7.87 0.32 -0.43
C ALA A 2 8.67 1.57 -0.81
N ARG A 3 10.01 1.46 -0.89
CA ARG A 3 10.88 2.59 -1.28
C ARG A 3 10.49 3.16 -2.64
N GLU A 4 10.48 2.33 -3.68
CA GLU A 4 10.14 2.76 -5.04
C GLU A 4 8.74 3.38 -5.14
N PHE A 5 7.78 2.83 -4.38
CA PHE A 5 6.42 3.36 -4.32
C PHE A 5 6.38 4.72 -3.62
N ASP A 6 7.04 4.88 -2.48
CA ASP A 6 7.16 6.16 -1.76
C ASP A 6 7.88 7.21 -2.61
N ASP A 7 8.97 6.85 -3.27
CA ASP A 7 9.72 7.72 -4.19
C ASP A 7 8.82 8.19 -5.35
N MET A 8 8.01 7.30 -5.91
CA MET A 8 7.01 7.65 -6.93
C MET A 8 5.97 8.63 -6.37
N LEU A 9 5.41 8.39 -5.19
CA LEU A 9 4.43 9.30 -4.59
C LEU A 9 5.03 10.68 -4.30
N ARG A 10 6.26 10.75 -3.79
CA ARG A 10 6.98 12.02 -3.58
C ARG A 10 7.20 12.77 -4.88
N ARG A 11 7.57 12.08 -5.96
CA ARG A 11 7.76 12.68 -7.28
C ARG A 11 6.50 13.39 -7.80
N PHE A 12 5.32 12.90 -7.43
CA PHE A 12 4.04 13.52 -7.79
C PHE A 12 3.41 14.38 -6.67
N GLY A 13 4.07 14.54 -5.51
CA GLY A 13 3.54 15.31 -4.37
C GLY A 13 2.28 14.71 -3.75
N LEU A 14 2.20 13.36 -3.72
CA LEU A 14 1.04 12.58 -3.27
C LEU A 14 1.24 11.88 -1.91
N GLN A 15 2.43 11.94 -1.32
CA GLN A 15 2.82 11.17 -0.14
C GLN A 15 1.91 11.38 1.09
N ARG A 16 1.23 12.52 1.19
CA ARG A 16 0.28 12.87 2.27
C ARG A 16 -1.18 13.02 1.78
N LYS A 17 -1.49 12.41 0.63
CA LYS A 17 -2.80 12.57 -0.04
C LYS A 17 -3.53 11.24 -0.24
N ILE A 18 -2.91 10.14 0.17
CA ILE A 18 -3.47 8.80 0.04
C ILE A 18 -3.98 8.35 1.41
N LEU A 19 -5.30 8.36 1.59
CA LEU A 19 -5.93 7.89 2.83
C LEU A 19 -5.83 6.37 2.99
N ALA A 20 -6.10 5.64 1.91
CA ALA A 20 -6.16 4.18 1.88
C ALA A 20 -5.70 3.65 0.53
N TRP A 21 -5.26 2.40 0.49
CA TRP A 21 -4.87 1.75 -0.76
C TRP A 21 -5.33 0.30 -0.84
N THR A 22 -5.47 -0.18 -2.08
CA THR A 22 -5.87 -1.55 -2.38
C THR A 22 -4.77 -2.26 -3.14
N GLY A 23 -4.39 -3.45 -2.69
CA GLY A 23 -3.39 -4.32 -3.35
C GLY A 23 -3.92 -5.73 -3.57
N ASP A 24 -3.31 -6.48 -4.48
CA ASP A 24 -3.60 -7.91 -4.63
C ASP A 24 -3.20 -8.70 -3.35
N ASN A 25 -3.55 -9.99 -3.32
CA ASN A 25 -3.30 -10.86 -2.17
C ASN A 25 -1.86 -11.42 -2.14
N ALA A 26 -0.87 -10.61 -2.50
CA ALA A 26 0.54 -10.96 -2.43
C ALA A 26 1.15 -10.56 -1.06
N THR A 27 1.99 -11.42 -0.49
CA THR A 27 2.71 -11.15 0.77
C THR A 27 3.65 -9.94 0.67
N SER A 28 4.16 -9.66 -0.53
CA SER A 28 4.98 -8.48 -0.78
C SER A 28 4.24 -7.16 -0.52
N ASN A 29 2.92 -7.12 -0.74
CA ASN A 29 2.09 -5.96 -0.41
C ASN A 29 1.95 -5.76 1.10
N ASP A 30 1.98 -6.84 1.89
CA ASP A 30 1.95 -6.75 3.35
C ASP A 30 3.23 -6.12 3.89
N THR A 31 4.36 -6.58 3.33
CA THR A 31 5.67 -6.04 3.69
C THR A 31 5.78 -4.58 3.26
N GLN A 32 5.28 -4.24 2.07
CA GLN A 32 5.22 -2.85 1.60
C GLN A 32 4.36 -1.98 2.53
N ASN A 33 3.14 -2.41 2.87
CA ASN A 33 2.23 -1.68 3.75
C ASN A 33 2.90 -1.36 5.09
N THR A 34 3.50 -2.40 5.70
CA THR A 34 4.17 -2.31 7.01
C THR A 34 5.35 -1.34 6.96
N ALA A 35 6.08 -1.27 5.85
CA ALA A 35 7.19 -0.35 5.70
C ALA A 35 6.71 1.10 5.49
N LEU A 36 5.62 1.31 4.75
CA LEU A 36 5.04 2.64 4.54
C LEU A 36 4.46 3.21 5.83
N ASP A 37 3.73 2.41 6.61
CA ASP A 37 3.16 2.77 7.92
C ASP A 37 4.20 3.27 8.94
N ARG A 38 5.42 2.75 8.88
CA ARG A 38 6.51 3.16 9.78
C ARG A 38 7.17 4.48 9.38
N SER A 39 6.84 5.03 8.21
CA SER A 39 7.48 6.22 7.67
C SER A 39 6.80 7.49 8.19
N SER A 40 7.57 8.43 8.75
CA SER A 40 7.06 9.75 9.14
C SER A 40 6.85 10.71 7.95
N GLU A 41 7.26 10.28 6.76
CA GLU A 41 7.33 11.10 5.56
C GLU A 41 6.06 11.04 4.69
N ASN A 42 5.16 10.11 5.02
CA ASN A 42 3.87 9.92 4.38
C ASN A 42 2.79 9.72 5.45
N ASP A 43 1.52 9.61 5.03
CA ASP A 43 0.38 9.45 5.95
C ASP A 43 -0.26 8.05 5.84
N PHE A 44 0.50 7.04 5.40
CA PHE A 44 -0.02 5.68 5.34
C PHE A 44 -0.23 5.13 6.75
N ASP A 45 -1.36 4.49 6.95
CA ASP A 45 -1.68 3.72 8.16
C ASP A 45 -1.90 2.27 7.74
N ALA A 46 -1.28 1.33 8.47
CA ALA A 46 -1.38 -0.09 8.16
C ALA A 46 -2.83 -0.62 8.17
N ALA A 47 -3.70 -0.02 8.98
CA ALA A 47 -5.13 -0.35 9.06
C ALA A 47 -5.91 0.09 7.82
N ASN A 48 -5.44 1.11 7.09
CA ASN A 48 -6.10 1.67 5.91
C ASN A 48 -5.75 0.92 4.61
N ARG A 49 -5.42 -0.37 4.72
CA ARG A 49 -5.11 -1.23 3.57
C ARG A 49 -6.19 -2.28 3.35
N VAL A 50 -6.71 -2.31 2.12
CA VAL A 50 -7.72 -3.29 1.68
C VAL A 50 -7.11 -4.29 0.70
N ARG A 51 -7.56 -5.56 0.76
CA ARG A 51 -7.24 -6.57 -0.25
C ARG A 51 -8.15 -6.41 -1.46
N CYS A 52 -7.62 -6.55 -2.66
CA CYS A 52 -8.40 -6.46 -3.88
C CYS A 52 -9.42 -7.60 -3.95
N PHE A 53 -10.71 -7.26 -3.95
CA PHE A 53 -11.82 -8.22 -3.96
C PHE A 53 -11.70 -9.27 -5.07
N ASN A 54 -11.40 -8.85 -6.30
CA ASN A 54 -11.28 -9.76 -7.44
C ASN A 54 -10.14 -10.78 -7.26
N HIS A 55 -9.03 -10.36 -6.66
CA HIS A 55 -7.91 -11.27 -6.36
C HIS A 55 -8.28 -12.25 -5.25
N THR A 56 -9.05 -11.82 -4.25
CA THR A 56 -9.59 -12.73 -3.22
C THR A 56 -10.53 -13.76 -3.83
N MET A 57 -11.44 -13.36 -4.74
CA MET A 57 -12.32 -14.29 -5.44
C MET A 57 -11.54 -15.30 -6.30
N ASN A 58 -10.50 -14.85 -6.99
CA ASN A 58 -9.65 -15.71 -7.83
C ASN A 58 -8.81 -16.75 -7.02
N LEU A 59 -8.77 -16.66 -5.70
CA LEU A 59 -8.12 -17.66 -4.83
C LEU A 59 -9.11 -18.68 -4.26
N ALA A 60 -10.42 -18.44 -4.38
CA ALA A 60 -11.47 -19.32 -3.89
C ALA A 60 -11.99 -20.30 -4.97
N VAL A 61 -11.54 -20.12 -6.20
CA VAL A 61 -11.81 -20.97 -7.37
C VAL A 61 -10.67 -21.94 -7.60
#